data_AF-A0A6V7LKM9-F1
#
_entry.id   AF-A0A6V7LKM9-F1
#
_cell.length_a   1.000
_cell.length_b   1.000
_cell.length_c   1.000
_cell.angle_alpha   90.00
_cell.angle_beta   90.00
_cell.angle_gamma   90.00
#
_symmetry.space_group_name_H-M   'P 1'
#
loop_
_entity.id
_entity.type
_entity.pdbx_description
1 polymer ?
#
loop_
_entity_poly.entity_id
_entity_poly.type
_entity_poly.pdbx_seq_one_letter_code
_entity_poly.pdbx_strand_id
1 'polypeptide(L)'
;STLSFFLKHCSLIDELAIYDIMPVCHIAMELNHIDTKCEVSAKLPGAGGLKSVLEDSKIVIITAGLSSSDVNNYKDILKPNAEILSNYILNITKYCPR
;
A
#
# COMPACT_ATOMS: atom_id res chain seq x y z
N SER A 1 -7.69 2.19 -4.25
CA SER A 1 -8.33 1.79 -5.52
C SER A 1 -7.95 2.70 -6.68
N THR A 2 -8.26 4.01 -6.70
CA THR A 2 -7.96 4.89 -7.86
C THR A 2 -6.46 5.03 -8.18
N LEU A 3 -5.61 5.16 -7.16
CA LEU A 3 -4.16 5.24 -7.35
C LEU A 3 -3.60 3.97 -8.01
N SER A 4 -4.02 2.80 -7.53
CA SER A 4 -3.57 1.49 -8.04
C SER A 4 -3.90 1.31 -9.53
N PHE A 5 -5.04 1.84 -9.98
CA PHE A 5 -5.42 1.84 -11.39
C PHE A 5 -4.47 2.67 -12.27
N PHE A 6 -4.11 3.88 -11.83
CA PHE A 6 -3.15 4.70 -12.57
C PHE A 6 -1.75 4.07 -12.62
N LEU A 7 -1.31 3.45 -11.52
CA LEU A 7 -0.01 2.77 -11.47
C LEU A 7 0.03 1.56 -12.43
N LYS A 8 -1.04 0.77 -12.50
CA LYS A 8 -1.16 -0.36 -13.44
C LYS A 8 -1.00 0.04 -14.91
N HIS A 9 -1.43 1.25 -15.27
CA HIS A 9 -1.25 1.80 -16.63
C HIS A 9 0.13 2.40 -16.90
N CYS A 10 0.97 2.57 -15.88
CA CYS A 10 2.31 3.11 -16.05
C CYS A 10 3.24 2.07 -16.69
N SER A 11 3.80 2.39 -17.86
CA SER A 11 4.71 1.49 -18.60
C SER A 11 6.07 1.28 -17.93
N LEU A 12 6.39 2.07 -16.89
CA LEU A 12 7.62 1.97 -16.10
C LEU A 12 7.49 1.02 -14.91
N ILE A 13 6.29 0.50 -14.64
CA ILE A 13 6.00 -0.37 -13.51
C ILE A 13 5.81 -1.79 -14.04
N ASP A 14 6.71 -2.70 -13.66
CA ASP A 14 6.60 -4.13 -14.00
C ASP A 14 5.79 -4.90 -12.96
N GLU A 15 5.85 -4.48 -11.69
CA GLU A 15 5.18 -5.17 -10.57
C GLU A 15 4.55 -4.13 -9.62
N LEU A 16 3.29 -4.39 -9.24
CA LEU A 16 2.54 -3.60 -8.27
C LEU A 16 2.05 -4.49 -7.15
N ALA A 17 2.68 -4.39 -5.98
CA ALA A 17 2.27 -5.11 -4.79
C ALA A 17 1.41 -4.22 -3.88
N ILE A 18 0.19 -4.65 -3.59
CA ILE A 18 -0.80 -3.94 -2.77
C ILE A 18 -0.86 -4.59 -1.39
N TYR A 19 -0.74 -3.78 -0.35
CA TYR A 19 -0.93 -4.20 1.03
C TYR A 19 -2.01 -3.34 1.68
N ASP A 20 -2.95 -3.99 2.37
CA ASP A 20 -3.96 -3.33 3.20
C ASP A 20 -4.30 -4.22 4.40
N ILE A 21 -4.79 -3.61 5.48
CA ILE A 21 -5.31 -4.34 6.64
C ILE A 21 -6.62 -5.05 6.35
N MET A 22 -7.40 -4.53 5.38
CA MET A 22 -8.63 -5.14 4.90
C MET A 22 -8.39 -6.00 3.65
N PRO A 23 -9.24 -7.02 3.38
CA PRO A 23 -9.14 -7.85 2.19
C PRO A 23 -9.18 -7.06 0.87
N VAL A 24 -8.05 -7.04 0.15
CA VAL A 24 -7.88 -6.34 -1.13
C VAL A 24 -7.55 -7.25 -2.32
N CYS A 25 -7.70 -8.57 -2.18
CA CYS A 25 -7.43 -9.53 -3.26
C CYS A 25 -8.26 -9.26 -4.52
N HIS A 26 -9.53 -8.87 -4.35
CA HIS A 26 -10.44 -8.53 -5.45
C HIS A 26 -9.89 -7.40 -6.32
N ILE A 27 -9.23 -6.40 -5.71
CA ILE A 27 -8.64 -5.25 -6.41
C ILE A 27 -7.50 -5.71 -7.31
N ALA A 28 -6.61 -6.57 -6.82
CA ALA A 28 -5.53 -7.10 -7.65
C ALA A 28 -6.06 -7.97 -8.80
N MET A 29 -7.09 -8.78 -8.54
CA MET A 29 -7.75 -9.59 -9.57
C MET A 29 -8.37 -8.72 -10.67
N GLU A 30 -9.15 -7.70 -10.31
CA GLU A 30 -9.76 -6.77 -11.26
C GLU A 30 -8.70 -6.01 -12.07
N LEU A 31 -7.64 -5.52 -11.42
CA LEU A 31 -6.57 -4.81 -12.11
C LEU A 31 -5.81 -5.73 -13.08
N ASN A 32 -5.58 -6.99 -12.72
CA ASN A 32 -4.90 -7.94 -13.62
C ASN A 32 -5.71 -8.31 -14.87
N HIS A 33 -7.01 -8.05 -14.91
CA HIS A 33 -7.79 -8.16 -16.16
C HIS A 33 -7.48 -7.04 -17.16
N ILE A 34 -6.79 -5.98 -16.75
CA ILE A 34 -6.38 -4.89 -17.64
C ILE A 34 -5.09 -5.30 -18.35
N ASP A 35 -5.15 -5.35 -19.69
CA ASP A 35 -4.05 -5.76 -20.56
C ASP A 35 -2.90 -4.73 -20.55
N THR A 36 -1.99 -4.92 -19.61
CA THR A 36 -0.81 -4.10 -19.35
C THR A 36 0.30 -5.01 -18.84
N LYS A 37 1.56 -4.59 -18.99
CA LYS A 37 2.73 -5.39 -18.59
C LYS A 37 2.89 -5.56 -17.07
N CYS A 38 2.34 -4.62 -16.29
CA CYS A 38 2.48 -4.61 -14.83
C CYS A 38 1.74 -5.80 -14.21
N GLU A 39 2.37 -6.64 -13.40
CA GLU A 39 1.67 -7.68 -12.63
C GLU A 39 1.23 -7.13 -11.27
N VAL A 40 -0.04 -7.35 -10.89
CA VAL A 40 -0.57 -6.85 -9.60
C VAL A 40 -0.73 -7.99 -8.61
N SER A 41 -0.20 -7.83 -7.39
CA SER A 41 -0.42 -8.74 -6.29
C SER A 41 -1.05 -8.03 -5.10
N ALA A 42 -1.75 -8.78 -4.23
CA ALA A 42 -2.36 -8.25 -3.02
C ALA A 42 -2.02 -9.14 -1.82
N LYS A 43 -1.64 -8.52 -0.70
CA LYS A 43 -1.31 -9.21 0.55
C LYS A 43 -2.04 -8.58 1.73
N LEU A 44 -2.37 -9.43 2.71
CA LEU A 44 -3.03 -9.07 3.96
C LEU A 44 -2.05 -9.07 5.14
N PRO A 45 -2.42 -8.56 6.32
CA PRO A 45 -1.66 -8.77 7.54
C PRO A 45 -1.65 -10.26 7.90
N GLY A 46 -0.48 -10.76 8.32
CA GLY A 46 -0.28 -12.17 8.63
C GLY A 46 0.58 -12.89 7.58
N ALA A 47 1.15 -14.03 7.97
CA ALA A 47 2.06 -14.84 7.14
C ALA A 47 3.23 -14.06 6.48
N GLY A 48 3.64 -12.93 7.06
CA GLY A 48 4.69 -12.08 6.49
C GLY A 48 4.24 -11.22 5.31
N GLY A 49 2.94 -11.00 5.10
CA GLY A 49 2.42 -10.25 3.95
C GLY A 49 3.07 -8.87 3.75
N LEU A 50 3.22 -8.07 4.81
CA LEU A 50 3.90 -6.77 4.73
C LEU A 50 5.36 -6.90 4.29
N LYS A 51 6.08 -7.89 4.84
CA LYS A 51 7.46 -8.18 4.46
C LYS A 51 7.52 -8.56 2.97
N SER A 52 6.64 -9.43 2.50
CA SER A 52 6.63 -9.89 1.11
C SER A 52 6.32 -8.79 0.09
N VAL A 53 5.57 -7.76 0.47
CA VAL A 53 5.29 -6.60 -0.39
C VAL A 53 6.46 -5.62 -0.39
N LEU A 54 7.16 -5.49 0.73
CA LEU A 54 8.26 -4.56 0.88
C LEU A 54 9.57 -5.11 0.31
N GLU A 55 9.84 -6.41 0.42
CA GLU A 55 11.03 -7.02 -0.17
C GLU A 55 11.13 -6.67 -1.67
N ASP A 56 12.32 -6.21 -2.09
CA ASP A 56 12.64 -5.78 -3.45
C ASP A 56 11.83 -4.59 -4.02
N SER A 57 10.94 -3.98 -3.22
CA SER A 57 10.24 -2.75 -3.61
C SER A 57 11.21 -1.58 -3.79
N LYS A 58 11.19 -0.98 -4.99
CA LYS A 58 12.00 0.22 -5.34
C LYS A 58 11.31 1.52 -4.95
N ILE A 59 9.99 1.53 -4.91
CA ILE A 59 9.16 2.68 -4.57
C ILE A 59 8.05 2.19 -3.66
N VAL A 60 7.88 2.84 -2.52
CA VAL A 60 6.81 2.56 -1.56
C VAL A 60 5.91 3.78 -1.47
N ILE A 61 4.62 3.61 -1.75
CA ILE A 61 3.61 4.67 -1.61
C ILE A 61 2.71 4.34 -0.44
N ILE A 62 2.72 5.19 0.60
CA ILE A 62 1.88 5.04 1.78
C ILE A 62 0.64 5.90 1.61
N THR A 63 -0.51 5.26 1.46
CA THR A 63 -1.83 5.94 1.51
C THR A 63 -2.64 5.55 2.76
N ALA A 64 -2.06 4.73 3.63
CA ALA A 64 -2.68 4.29 4.86
C ALA A 64 -2.85 5.46 5.84
N GLY A 65 -4.04 5.58 6.40
CA GLY A 65 -4.38 6.60 7.36
C GLY A 65 -5.87 6.56 7.68
N LEU A 66 -6.20 7.09 8.85
CA LEU A 66 -7.56 7.34 9.26
C LEU A 66 -7.99 8.71 8.73
N SER A 67 -9.28 8.81 8.40
CA SER A 67 -9.97 10.06 8.11
C SER A 67 -11.06 10.27 9.15
N SER A 68 -11.32 11.52 9.52
CA SER A 68 -12.41 11.89 10.43
C SER A 68 -13.30 12.92 9.74
N SER A 69 -14.61 12.82 9.96
CA SER A 69 -15.58 13.83 9.54
C SER A 69 -15.58 15.07 10.42
N ASP A 70 -14.97 14.99 11.61
CA ASP A 70 -14.86 16.13 12.52
C ASP A 70 -13.58 16.94 12.23
N VAL A 71 -13.76 18.03 11.48
CA VAL A 71 -12.70 18.94 11.04
C VAL A 71 -12.02 19.66 12.22
N ASN A 72 -12.70 19.78 13.37
CA ASN A 72 -12.21 20.56 14.50
C ASN A 72 -11.26 19.78 15.41
N ASN A 73 -11.28 18.45 15.37
CA ASN A 73 -10.42 17.61 16.22
C ASN A 73 -9.27 16.99 15.45
N TYR A 74 -8.42 17.84 14.87
CA TYR A 74 -7.23 17.45 14.11
C TYR A 74 -6.30 16.49 14.88
N LYS A 75 -6.30 16.54 16.22
CA LYS A 75 -5.48 15.68 17.08
C LYS A 75 -5.89 14.21 17.00
N ASP A 76 -7.18 13.93 16.81
CA ASP A 76 -7.72 12.58 16.67
C ASP A 76 -7.34 11.94 15.33
N ILE A 77 -6.84 12.73 14.37
CA ILE A 77 -6.34 12.25 13.08
C ILE A 77 -4.82 12.18 13.09
N LEU A 78 -4.15 13.25 13.56
CA LEU A 78 -2.70 13.37 13.49
C LEU A 78 -1.98 12.30 14.30
N LYS A 79 -2.38 12.08 15.55
CA LYS A 79 -1.64 11.16 16.44
C LYS A 79 -1.75 9.70 15.95
N PRO A 80 -2.95 9.16 15.65
CA PRO A 80 -3.05 7.82 15.09
C PRO A 80 -2.33 7.68 13.74
N ASN A 81 -2.42 8.67 12.85
CA ASN A 81 -1.74 8.60 11.55
C ASN A 81 -0.21 8.66 11.69
N ALA A 82 0.32 9.40 12.67
CA ALA A 82 1.74 9.39 12.98
C ALA A 82 2.20 8.02 13.50
N GLU A 83 1.40 7.36 14.34
CA GLU A 83 1.68 6.00 14.82
C GLU A 83 1.64 4.97 13.68
N ILE A 84 0.64 5.06 12.79
CA ILE A 84 0.53 4.21 11.58
C ILE A 84 1.77 4.40 10.69
N LEU A 85 2.13 5.65 10.40
CA LEU A 85 3.29 5.97 9.56
C LEU A 85 4.59 5.48 10.18
N SER A 86 4.78 5.69 11.49
CA SER A 86 5.96 5.23 12.23
C SER A 86 6.14 3.71 12.10
N ASN A 87 5.07 2.93 12.24
CA ASN A 87 5.12 1.48 12.05
C ASN A 87 5.52 1.08 10.63
N TYR A 88 4.97 1.73 9.60
CA TYR A 88 5.34 1.43 8.21
C TYR A 88 6.78 1.81 7.90
N ILE A 89 7.24 3.00 8.32
CA ILE A 89 8.63 3.45 8.14
C ILE A 89 9.60 2.44 8.76
N LEU A 90 9.32 1.94 9.97
CA LEU A 90 10.17 0.94 10.60
C LEU A 90 10.27 -0.34 9.76
N ASN A 91 9.16 -0.82 9.19
CA ASN A 91 9.17 -2.01 8.34
C ASN A 91 9.87 -1.74 6.99
N ILE A 92 9.69 -0.56 6.40
CA ILE A 92 10.40 -0.13 5.17
C ILE A 92 11.90 -0.12 5.41
N THR A 93 12.37 0.53 6.48
CA THR A 93 13.80 0.54 6.82
C THR A 93 14.37 -0.85 7.08
N LYS A 94 13.53 -1.82 7.47
CA LYS A 94 13.94 -3.20 7.74
C LYS A 94 13.96 -4.08 6.49
N TYR A 95 12.99 -3.92 5.58
CA TYR A 95 12.77 -4.86 4.46
C TYR A 95 13.09 -4.27 3.08
N CYS A 96 13.07 -2.95 2.92
CA CYS A 96 13.49 -2.23 1.70
C CYS A 96 14.23 -0.91 2.03
N PRO A 97 15.44 -0.98 2.58
CA PRO A 97 16.21 0.21 2.96
C PRO A 97 16.87 0.96 1.78
N ARG A 98 16.71 0.47 0.54
CA ARG A 98 17.41 0.95 -0.65
C ARG A 98 16.53 1.83 -1.51
#